data_AF-A0A963VMX4-F1
#
_entry.id   AF-A0A963VMX4-F1
#
_cell.length_a   1.000
_cell.length_b   1.000
_cell.length_c   1.000
_cell.angle_alpha   90.00
_cell.angle_beta   90.00
_cell.angle_gamma   90.00
#
_symmetry.space_group_name_H-M   'P 1'
#
loop_
_entity.id
_entity.type
_entity.pdbx_description
1 polymer ?
#
loop_
_entity_poly.entity_id
_entity_poly.type
_entity_poly.pdbx_seq_one_letter_code
_entity_poly.pdbx_strand_id
1 'polypeptide(L)'
;QECLIYTDVDGVYTTDPRVVPEARRMTNISFEEMLEMASLGSKVLQIRSVEFAGKYRVPLRVLSSFTPWDIPLEEEANSGTLITFEEDENMEQAIVSGIAF
;
A
#
# COMPACT_ATOMS: atom_id res chain seq x y z
N GLN A 1 0.51 16.26 0.95
CA GLN A 1 1.40 16.08 -0.23
C GLN A 1 1.93 14.66 -0.13
N GLU A 2 1.66 13.84 -1.14
CA GLU A 2 1.93 12.38 -1.11
C GLU A 2 3.08 12.04 -2.05
N CYS A 3 3.84 10.99 -1.75
CA CYS A 3 4.83 10.42 -2.64
C CYS A 3 4.21 9.25 -3.41
N LEU A 4 4.11 9.38 -4.73
CA LEU A 4 3.51 8.40 -5.62
C LEU A 4 4.56 7.42 -6.12
N ILE A 5 4.35 6.13 -5.87
CA ILE A 5 5.21 5.04 -6.31
C ILE A 5 4.48 4.31 -7.43
N TYR A 6 4.93 4.55 -8.66
CA TYR A 6 4.43 3.87 -9.84
C TYR A 6 5.22 2.58 -10.08
N THR A 7 4.51 1.46 -10.14
CA THR A 7 5.09 0.12 -10.33
C THR A 7 4.23 -0.72 -11.28
N ASP A 8 4.59 -1.98 -11.47
CA ASP A 8 3.85 -2.96 -12.28
C ASP A 8 2.58 -3.52 -11.60
N VAL A 9 2.40 -3.28 -10.30
CA VAL A 9 1.22 -3.64 -9.52
C VAL A 9 0.36 -2.41 -9.21
N ASP A 10 -0.95 -2.62 -9.07
CA ASP A 10 -1.94 -1.56 -8.86
C ASP A 10 -2.22 -1.22 -7.39
N GLY A 11 -1.51 -1.86 -6.46
CA GLY A 11 -1.60 -1.61 -5.03
C GLY A 11 -1.03 -2.75 -4.22
N VAL A 12 -1.24 -2.67 -2.91
CA VAL A 12 -0.88 -3.73 -1.96
C VAL A 12 -2.12 -4.59 -1.70
N TYR A 13 -1.94 -5.91 -1.70
CA TYR A 13 -3.02 -6.88 -1.51
C TYR A 13 -2.90 -7.54 -0.16
N THR A 14 -4.02 -8.07 0.34
CA THR A 14 -4.07 -8.85 1.59
C THR A 14 -3.18 -10.09 1.56
N THR A 15 -2.94 -10.67 0.37
CA THR A 15 -1.99 -11.76 0.14
C THR A 15 -1.68 -11.87 -1.36
N ASP A 16 -0.84 -12.81 -1.79
CA ASP A 16 -0.52 -13.00 -3.21
C ASP A 16 -1.76 -13.50 -3.99
N PRO A 17 -2.32 -12.71 -4.93
CA PRO A 17 -3.48 -13.10 -5.73
C PRO A 17 -3.21 -14.31 -6.64
N ARG A 18 -1.94 -14.64 -6.92
CA ARG A 18 -1.56 -15.83 -7.69
C ARG A 18 -1.71 -17.13 -6.89
N VAL A 19 -1.68 -17.02 -5.55
CA VAL A 19 -1.83 -18.16 -4.62
C VAL A 19 -3.26 -18.23 -4.11
N VAL A 20 -3.85 -17.09 -3.73
CA VAL A 20 -5.22 -17.00 -3.20
C VAL A 20 -6.05 -16.06 -4.08
N PRO A 21 -6.96 -16.59 -4.92
CA PRO A 21 -7.79 -15.77 -5.81
C PRO A 21 -8.70 -14.76 -5.09
N GLU A 22 -9.03 -15.02 -3.82
CA GLU A 22 -9.84 -14.15 -2.98
C GLU A 22 -9.07 -12.96 -2.39
N ALA A 23 -7.78 -12.82 -2.70
CA ALA A 23 -6.96 -11.69 -2.27
C ALA A 23 -7.58 -10.35 -2.72
N ARG A 24 -7.64 -9.39 -1.81
CA ARG A 24 -8.23 -8.08 -2.06
C ARG A 24 -7.16 -7.00 -2.00
N ARG A 25 -7.27 -6.01 -2.88
CA ARG A 25 -6.46 -4.80 -2.82
C ARG A 25 -6.88 -3.97 -1.61
N MET A 26 -5.90 -3.54 -0.82
CA MET A 26 -6.11 -2.68 0.33
C MET A 26 -6.22 -1.22 -0.12
N THR A 27 -7.15 -0.47 0.46
CA THR A 27 -7.29 0.98 0.21
C THR A 27 -6.29 1.80 1.01
N ASN A 28 -6.07 1.38 2.25
CA ASN A 28 -5.19 2.01 3.22
C ASN A 28 -4.43 0.94 4.01
N ILE A 29 -3.24 1.29 4.47
CA ILE A 29 -2.41 0.47 5.35
C ILE A 29 -1.53 1.37 6.22
N SER A 30 -1.24 0.96 7.45
CA SER A 30 -0.34 1.75 8.30
C SER A 30 1.12 1.57 7.89
N PHE A 31 1.98 2.53 8.26
CA PHE A 31 3.43 2.39 8.06
C PHE A 31 4.00 1.15 8.76
N GLU A 32 3.50 0.80 9.95
CA GLU A 32 3.98 -0.33 10.74
C GLU A 32 3.63 -1.65 10.05
N GLU A 33 2.37 -1.79 9.62
CA GLU A 33 1.90 -2.98 8.89
C GLU A 33 2.66 -3.16 7.58
N MET A 34 2.86 -2.07 6.82
CA MET A 34 3.62 -2.14 5.57
C MET A 34 5.09 -2.51 5.80
N LEU A 35 5.69 -2.05 6.90
CA LEU A 35 7.07 -2.37 7.26
C LEU A 35 7.23 -3.85 7.64
N GLU A 36 6.28 -4.41 8.40
CA GLU A 36 6.24 -5.83 8.72
C GLU A 36 6.02 -6.69 7.47
N MET A 37 5.06 -6.31 6.61
CA MET A 37 4.83 -7.04 5.36
C MET A 37 6.03 -7.02 4.43
N ALA A 38 6.69 -5.87 4.28
CA ALA A 38 7.90 -5.74 3.46
C ALA A 38 9.06 -6.56 4.04
N SER A 39 9.13 -6.68 5.38
CA SER A 39 10.13 -7.50 6.07
C SER A 39 9.90 -9.01 5.91
N LEU A 40 8.63 -9.43 5.81
CA LEU A 40 8.22 -10.83 5.72
C LEU A 40 8.14 -11.39 4.29
N GLY A 41 8.47 -10.59 3.27
CA GLY A 41 8.58 -11.07 1.88
C GLY A 41 7.65 -10.39 0.88
N SER A 42 6.84 -9.40 1.28
CA SER A 42 6.09 -8.57 0.33
C SER A 42 7.06 -7.83 -0.60
N LYS A 43 6.99 -8.12 -1.91
CA LYS A 43 7.93 -7.60 -2.92
C LYS A 43 7.49 -6.29 -3.57
N VAL A 44 6.54 -5.57 -2.96
CA VAL A 44 6.00 -4.34 -3.55
C VAL A 44 6.89 -3.13 -3.26
N LEU A 45 7.30 -2.95 -2.01
CA LEU A 45 8.14 -1.83 -1.59
C LEU A 45 9.40 -2.31 -0.88
N GLN A 46 10.48 -1.56 -1.04
CA GLN A 46 11.72 -1.82 -0.34
C GLN A 46 11.65 -1.23 1.08
N ILE A 47 12.02 -2.03 2.08
CA ILE A 47 11.87 -1.71 3.53
C ILE A 47 12.44 -0.34 3.89
N ARG A 48 13.66 0.00 3.43
CA ARG A 48 14.28 1.31 3.73
C ARG A 48 13.45 2.47 3.18
N SER A 49 12.82 2.33 2.02
CA SER A 49 11.96 3.38 1.47
C SER A 49 10.77 3.66 2.38
N VAL A 50 10.15 2.62 2.93
CA VAL A 50 9.03 2.74 3.88
C VAL A 50 9.50 3.34 5.21
N GLU A 51 10.65 2.90 5.73
CA GLU A 51 11.27 3.48 6.94
C GLU A 51 11.53 4.97 6.81
N PHE A 52 12.10 5.40 5.67
CA PHE A 52 12.39 6.82 5.43
C PHE A 52 11.09 7.62 5.31
N ALA A 53 10.11 7.13 4.56
CA ALA A 53 8.82 7.79 4.43
C ALA A 53 8.12 7.98 5.78
N GLY A 54 8.13 6.94 6.62
CA GLY A 54 7.64 7.02 7.99
C GLY A 54 8.41 8.04 8.83
N LYS A 55 9.76 7.98 8.81
CA LYS A 55 10.61 8.92 9.57
C LYS A 55 10.34 10.39 9.24
N TYR A 56 10.12 10.71 7.96
CA TYR A 56 9.88 12.07 7.50
C TYR A 56 8.39 12.44 7.38
N ARG A 57 7.50 11.54 7.81
CA ARG A 57 6.04 11.69 7.73
C ARG A 57 5.55 12.06 6.33
N VAL A 58 6.07 11.35 5.32
CA VAL A 58 5.67 11.50 3.92
C VAL A 58 4.73 10.34 3.58
N PRO A 59 3.42 10.58 3.40
CA PRO A 59 2.49 9.53 2.97
C PRO A 59 2.93 8.94 1.63
N LEU A 60 2.84 7.62 1.48
CA LEU A 60 3.18 6.94 0.23
C LEU A 60 1.89 6.42 -0.42
N ARG A 61 1.84 6.43 -1.75
CA ARG A 61 0.77 5.78 -2.49
C ARG A 61 1.35 4.85 -3.54
N VAL A 62 0.90 3.60 -3.56
CA VAL A 62 1.30 2.62 -4.56
C VAL A 62 0.28 2.64 -5.70
N LEU A 63 0.77 2.89 -6.92
CA LEU A 63 -0.02 3.00 -8.14
C LEU A 63 0.57 2.10 -9.24
N SER A 64 -0.27 1.68 -10.17
CA SER A 64 0.19 1.00 -11.39
C SER A 64 0.66 2.02 -12.42
N SER A 65 1.72 1.68 -13.14
CA SER A 65 2.21 2.35 -14.35
C SER A 65 1.53 1.85 -15.62
N PHE A 66 0.69 0.82 -15.53
CA PHE A 66 -0.07 0.25 -16.65
C PHE A 66 -1.50 0.77 -16.73
N THR A 67 -1.81 1.85 -16.02
CA THR A 67 -3.08 2.55 -16.10
C THR A 67 -3.34 3.09 -17.52
N PRO A 68 -4.59 3.07 -18.01
CA PRO A 68 -4.92 3.63 -19.31
C PRO A 68 -4.60 5.13 -19.39
N TRP A 69 -4.15 5.60 -20.55
CA TRP A 69 -3.73 6.99 -20.74
C TRP A 69 -4.87 8.02 -20.71
N ASP A 70 -6.11 7.55 -20.82
CA ASP A 70 -7.33 8.34 -20.92
C ASP A 70 -8.08 8.48 -19.59
N ILE A 71 -7.54 7.96 -18.49
CA ILE A 71 -8.13 8.16 -17.17
C ILE A 71 -7.88 9.60 -16.67
N PRO A 72 -8.84 10.20 -15.96
CA PRO A 72 -8.62 11.48 -15.29
C PRO A 72 -7.50 11.38 -14.24
N LEU A 73 -6.58 12.36 -14.22
CA LEU A 73 -5.48 12.43 -13.27
C LEU A 73 -5.95 12.39 -11.80
N GLU A 74 -7.11 12.98 -11.52
CA GLU A 74 -7.71 13.00 -10.18
C GLU A 74 -8.17 11.60 -9.73
N GLU A 75 -8.62 10.77 -10.67
CA GLU A 75 -9.06 9.39 -10.39
C GLU A 75 -7.85 8.47 -10.22
N GLU A 76 -6.84 8.64 -11.07
CA GLU A 76 -5.57 7.90 -10.97
C GLU A 76 -4.87 8.17 -9.64
N ALA A 77 -4.74 9.44 -9.25
CA ALA A 77 -4.03 9.84 -8.03
C ALA A 77 -4.71 9.35 -6.75
N ASN A 78 -6.02 9.12 -6.76
CA ASN A 78 -6.76 8.59 -5.61
C ASN A 78 -6.88 7.06 -5.61
N SER A 79 -6.39 6.40 -6.65
CA SER A 79 -6.42 4.94 -6.77
C SER A 79 -5.31 4.26 -5.97
N GLY A 80 -5.29 2.93 -6.02
CA GLY A 80 -4.27 2.10 -5.37
C GLY A 80 -4.37 2.00 -3.86
N THR A 81 -3.21 1.96 -3.19
CA THR A 81 -3.12 1.80 -1.73
C THR A 81 -2.37 2.97 -1.12
N LEU A 82 -2.99 3.64 -0.14
CA LEU A 82 -2.39 4.70 0.66
C LEU A 82 -1.71 4.14 1.90
N ILE A 83 -0.44 4.45 2.09
CA ILE A 83 0.33 4.15 3.29
C ILE A 83 0.43 5.45 4.10
N THR A 84 -0.19 5.43 5.27
CA THR A 84 -0.29 6.60 6.15
C THR A 84 -0.07 6.20 7.62
N PHE A 85 0.06 7.17 8.50
CA PHE A 85 -0.06 6.92 9.93
C PHE A 85 -1.53 6.67 10.27
N GLU A 86 -1.78 5.83 11.28
CA GLU A 86 -3.12 5.59 11.78
C GLU A 86 -3.78 6.92 12.15
N GLU A 87 -4.85 7.27 11.43
CA GLU A 87 -5.69 8.44 11.72
C GLU A 87 -7.07 8.04 12.28
N ASP A 88 -7.36 6.75 12.42
CA ASP A 88 -8.67 6.29 12.87
C ASP A 88 -8.78 6.29 14.40
N GLU A 89 -9.72 7.09 14.92
CA GLU A 89 -10.12 7.12 16.33
C GLU A 89 -10.78 5.80 16.80
N ASN A 90 -11.12 4.89 15.87
CA ASN A 90 -11.70 3.59 16.14
C ASN A 90 -10.62 2.50 16.32
N MET A 91 -9.81 2.63 17.37
CA MET A 91 -8.73 1.70 17.73
C MET A 91 -9.21 0.29 18.16
N GLU A 92 -10.51 0.02 18.12
CA GLU A 92 -11.18 -1.11 18.80
C GLU A 92 -11.19 -2.43 17.99
N GLN A 93 -10.63 -2.47 16.78
CA GLN A 93 -10.59 -3.70 15.97
C GLN A 93 -9.19 -3.98 15.42
N ALA A 94 -8.45 -4.85 16.11
CA ALA A 94 -7.24 -5.47 15.58
C ALA A 94 -7.62 -6.46 14.45
N ILE A 95 -7.82 -5.94 13.25
CA ILE A 95 -8.12 -6.72 12.04
C ILE A 95 -6.77 -7.14 11.42
N VAL A 96 -6.64 -8.41 11.05
CA VAL A 96 -5.46 -8.87 10.31
C VAL A 96 -5.46 -8.25 8.91
N SER A 97 -4.51 -7.35 8.67
CA SER A 97 -4.41 -6.58 7.43
C SER A 97 -3.88 -7.37 6.23
N GLY A 98 -3.03 -8.38 6.46
CA GLY A 98 -2.53 -9.21 5.37
C GLY A 98 -1.60 -10.35 5.81
N ILE A 99 -1.27 -11.21 4.86
CA ILE A 99 -0.35 -12.35 4.99
C ILE A 99 0.71 -12.24 3.90
N ALA A 100 1.98 -12.19 4.30
CA ALA A 100 3.14 -12.19 3.42
C ALA A 100 3.96 -13.49 3.59
N PHE A 101 4.53 -14.00 2.50
CA PHE A 101 5.39 -15.19 2.45
C PHE A 101 6.37 -15.13 1.27
#